data_AF-A0A392TAF0-F1
#
_entry.id   AF-A0A392TAF0-F1
#
_cell.length_a   1.000
_cell.length_b   1.000
_cell.length_c   1.000
_cell.angle_alpha   90.00
_cell.angle_beta   90.00
_cell.angle_gamma   90.00
#
_symmetry.space_group_name_H-M   'P 1'
#
loop_
_entity.id
_entity.type
_entity.pdbx_description
1 polymer ?
#
loop_
_entity_poly.entity_id
_entity_poly.type
_entity_poly.pdbx_seq_one_letter_code
_entity_poly.pdbx_strand_id
1 'polypeptide(L)' 'MVDFENLAANRFDIRPQVAFQGWETYFDRLKGPIFPTLVKDFWKQAKVTTNEIKSHVM' A
#
# COMPACT_ATOMS: atom_id res chain seq x y z
N MET A 1 -10.72 -1.72 5.11
CA MET A 1 -10.92 -0.25 5.09
C MET A 1 -9.68 0.38 5.71
N VAL A 2 -9.07 1.37 5.07
CA VAL A 2 -7.90 2.06 5.64
C VAL A 2 -8.36 2.88 6.83
N ASP A 3 -7.76 2.62 7.99
CA ASP A 3 -8.06 3.33 9.22
C ASP A 3 -7.15 4.56 9.33
N PHE A 4 -7.59 5.66 8.73
CA PHE A 4 -6.88 6.93 8.77
C PHE A 4 -6.86 7.56 10.17
N GLU A 5 -7.72 7.12 11.10
CA GLU A 5 -7.73 7.62 12.48
C GLU A 5 -6.63 6.93 13.29
N ASN A 6 -6.47 5.62 13.14
CA ASN A 6 -5.38 4.86 13.74
C ASN A 6 -4.01 5.31 13.23
N LEU A 7 -3.88 5.57 11.93
CA LEU A 7 -2.64 6.11 11.35
C LEU A 7 -2.30 7.48 11.95
N ALA A 8 -3.27 8.39 12.03
CA ALA A 8 -3.07 9.70 12.66
C ALA A 8 -2.71 9.59 14.15
N ALA A 9 -3.35 8.70 14.90
CA ALA A 9 -3.03 8.42 16.30
C ALA A 9 -1.60 7.91 16.50
N ASN A 10 -1.05 7.22 15.50
CA ASN A 10 0.34 6.76 15.45
C ASN A 10 1.31 7.75 14.78
N ARG A 11 0.91 9.03 14.64
CA ARG A 11 1.71 10.11 14.03
C ARG A 11 1.96 9.97 12.52
N PHE A 12 1.17 9.16 11.83
CA PHE A 12 1.17 9.05 10.37
C PHE A 12 -0.05 9.76 9.78
N ASP A 13 0.05 11.08 9.59
CA ASP A 13 -0.98 11.82 8.85
C ASP A 13 -0.70 11.80 7.34
N ILE A 14 -1.18 10.75 6.69
CA ILE A 14 -1.02 10.54 5.25
C ILE A 14 -2.14 11.19 4.42
N ARG A 15 -3.19 11.74 5.05
CA ARG A 15 -4.36 12.27 4.33
C ARG A 15 -4.01 13.36 3.32
N PRO A 16 -3.13 14.33 3.63
CA PRO A 16 -2.74 15.36 2.66
C PRO A 16 -2.04 14.77 1.43
N GLN A 17 -1.23 13.72 1.63
CA GLN A 17 -0.49 13.05 0.57
C GLN A 17 -1.43 12.23 -0.32
N VAL A 18 -2.38 11.53 0.29
CA VAL A 18 -3.42 10.76 -0.40
C VAL A 18 -4.30 11.66 -1.25
N ALA A 19 -4.71 12.83 -0.72
CA ALA A 19 -5.48 13.82 -1.45
C ALA A 19 -4.68 14.40 -2.62
N PHE A 20 -3.41 14.78 -2.39
CA PHE A 20 -2.52 15.29 -3.44
C PHE A 20 -2.31 14.29 -4.59
N GLN A 21 -2.20 13.00 -4.27
CA GLN A 21 -2.01 11.94 -5.26
C GLN A 21 -3.32 11.47 -5.91
N GLY A 22 -4.49 11.94 -5.44
CA GLY A 22 -5.80 11.53 -5.94
C GLY A 22 -6.16 10.07 -5.61
N TRP A 23 -5.56 9.48 -4.57
CA TRP A 23 -5.71 8.06 -4.23
C TRP A 23 -6.96 7.75 -3.39
N GLU A 24 -7.74 8.77 -3.01
CA GLU A 24 -8.95 8.60 -2.20
C GLU A 24 -9.92 7.57 -2.81
N THR A 25 -10.18 7.67 -4.11
CA THR A 25 -11.05 6.72 -4.84
C THR A 25 -10.42 5.34 -4.98
N TYR A 26 -9.09 5.21 -4.92
CA TYR A 26 -8.41 3.92 -4.97
C TYR A 26 -8.61 3.15 -3.65
N PHE A 27 -8.51 3.82 -2.51
CA PHE A 27 -8.81 3.21 -1.21
C PHE A 27 -10.26 2.76 -1.09
N ASP A 28 -11.19 3.48 -1.72
CA ASP A 28 -12.59 3.05 -1.84
C ASP A 28 -12.77 1.82 -2.71
N ARG A 29 -11.97 1.65 -3.78
CA ARG A 29 -11.97 0.45 -4.63
C ARG A 29 -11.33 -0.76 -3.95
N LEU A 30 -10.39 -0.54 -3.03
CA LEU A 30 -9.81 -1.59 -2.18
C LEU A 30 -10.78 -2.14 -1.12
N LYS A 31 -12.04 -1.68 -1.10
CA LYS A 31 -13.15 -2.28 -0.32
C LYS A 31 -13.64 -3.63 -0.87
N GLY A 32 -12.92 -4.24 -1.81
CA GLY A 32 -13.17 -5.61 -2.26
C GLY A 32 -12.91 -6.65 -1.15
N PRO A 33 -13.32 -7.92 -1.35
CA PRO A 33 -13.02 -8.99 -0.42
C PRO A 33 -11.50 -9.02 -0.14
N ILE A 34 -11.15 -8.86 1.13
CA ILE A 34 -9.80 -9.16 1.59
C ILE A 34 -9.67 -10.67 1.46
N PHE A 35 -8.59 -11.14 0.84
CA PHE A 35 -8.28 -12.56 0.73
C PHE A 35 -7.08 -12.89 1.63
N PRO A 36 -7.27 -13.04 2.97
CA PRO A 36 -6.15 -13.22 3.90
C PRO A 36 -5.28 -14.42 3.55
N THR A 37 -5.90 -15.50 3.07
CA THR A 37 -5.19 -16.72 2.66
C THR A 37 -4.31 -16.47 1.43
N LEU A 38 -4.85 -15.78 0.42
CA LEU A 38 -4.09 -15.41 -0.79
C LEU A 38 -2.90 -14.52 -0.44
N VAL A 39 -3.12 -13.49 0.39
CA VAL A 39 -2.05 -12.59 0.86
C VAL A 39 -1.00 -13.38 1.62
N LYS A 40 -1.39 -14.28 2.52
CA LYS A 40 -0.47 -15.13 3.29
C LYS A 40 0.34 -16.05 2.38
N ASP A 41 -0.29 -16.68 1.40
CA ASP A 41 0.39 -17.61 0.49
C ASP A 41 1.30 -16.87 -0.51
N PHE A 42 0.90 -15.67 -0.93
CA PHE A 42 1.76 -14.77 -1.69
C PHE A 42 3.04 -14.41 -0.91
N TRP A 43 2.91 -13.97 0.34
CA TRP A 43 4.06 -13.59 1.17
C TRP A 43 5.00 -14.76 1.46
N LYS A 44 4.49 -15.99 1.63
CA LYS A 44 5.33 -17.19 1.77
C LYS A 44 6.21 -17.45 0.55
N GLN A 45 5.73 -17.08 -0.64
CA GLN A 45 6.42 -17.32 -1.90
C GLN A 45 7.24 -16.11 -2.38
N ALA A 46 7.03 -14.94 -1.76
CA ALA A 46 7.74 -13.72 -2.08
C ALA A 46 9.24 -13.88 -1.79
N LYS A 47 10.08 -13.61 -2.79
CA LYS A 47 11.53 -13.56 -2.64
C LYS A 47 12.00 -12.12 -2.73
N VAL A 48 12.76 -11.68 -1.74
CA VAL A 48 13.41 -10.37 -1.75
C VAL A 48 14.64 -10.47 -2.64
N THR A 49 14.66 -9.72 -3.74
CA THR A 49 15.83 -9.60 -4.59
C THR A 49 16.50 -8.27 -4.29
N THR A 50 17.70 -8.29 -3.72
CA THR A 50 18.52 -7.09 -3.50
C THR A 50 19.21 -6.69 -4.80
N ASN A 51 18.44 -6.19 -5.77
CA ASN A 51 19.00 -5.64 -7.01
C ASN A 51 18.87 -4.11 -6.98
N GLU A 52 20.02 -3.44 -7.00
CA GLU A 52 20.15 -2.00 -7.21
C GLU A 52 19.28 -1.55 -8.39
N ILE A 53 18.49 -0.49 -8.19
CA ILE A 53 17.81 0.18 -9.30
C ILE A 53 18.86 0.93 -10.10
N LYS A 54 19.45 0.29 -11.11
CA LYS A 54 20.16 1.00 -12.18
C LYS A 54 19.13 1.43 -13.22
N SER A 55 18.39 2.50 -12.94
CA SER A 55 17.62 3.17 -13.99
C SER A 55 18.62 3.82 -14.96
N HIS A 56 18.89 3.16 -16.09
CA HIS A 56 19.35 3.87 -17.28
C HIS A 56 18.10 4.31 -18.02
N VAL A 57 17.88 5.63 -18.06
CA VAL A 57 16.95 6.25 -19.01
C VAL A 57 17.76 6.50 -20.27
N MET A 58 17.39 5.83 -21.37
CA MET A 58 17.81 6.17 -22.73
C MET A 58 16.81 7.15 -23.32
#